data_AF-A0A0Q4RIS2-F1
#
_entry.id   AF-A0A0Q4RIS2-F1
#
_cell.length_a   1.000
_cell.length_b   1.000
_cell.length_c   1.000
_cell.angle_alpha   90.00
_cell.angle_beta   90.00
_cell.angle_gamma   90.00
#
_symmetry.space_group_name_H-M   'P 1'
#
loop_
_entity.id
_entity.type
_entity.pdbx_description
1 polymer ?
#
loop_
_entity_poly.entity_id
_entity_poly.type
_entity_poly.pdbx_seq_one_letter_code
_entity_poly.pdbx_strand_id
1 'polypeptide(L)'
;MNTLFRLLLLFGFISIANAQQKPVFQKLRYDDDVTYLKTDSTKNLYEKIKYIPLGKNSNYFATIGGEARLQYTYTVNDKWGDDSDEGDGYLLSRYLLHADMHLGVFRTFFELQSSLANSKIDPSPVDENQLDFHQAFLDIDFIRNENEQLTLRSGRQEMMYGSQRLVAVREGPNSRLAFDGVKLFYKNKNWQTDAFFTHPIANKTGTFNDKFNENAKFWGSYTVIHKVPFIQNIDLYYLGLWKSRAVFDDAIGEENRQSIGTRIWKNKGSWKYDFEGLYQFGKINEKTISAWTLSSFACYTFENVKFSPEIGLKTEIISGDKNSGDGHLETFNPLYPRGAYFGLVALIGPSNLIDIHPSINFSLTEKLGLGIDYDIFWRQTISDGLYAPNMQLLYSGKDTTERFVGSQLISNLDYSMNDFLSFTLETGWFNAGSFLKEVGTGKDYFYAALTAQFKF
;
A
#
# COMPACT_ATOMS: atom_id res chain seq x y z
N MET A 1 24.50 -13.48 12.43
CA MET A 1 23.12 -13.77 12.00
C MET A 1 22.36 -14.80 12.87
N ASN A 2 22.96 -15.41 13.92
CA ASN A 2 22.35 -16.58 14.61
C ASN A 2 21.62 -16.29 15.94
N THR A 3 21.81 -15.13 16.58
CA THR A 3 21.27 -14.87 17.93
C THR A 3 19.91 -14.17 17.92
N LEU A 4 19.69 -13.23 16.99
CA LEU A 4 18.43 -12.49 16.86
C LEU A 4 17.29 -13.38 16.32
N PHE A 5 17.60 -14.26 15.37
CA PHE A 5 16.65 -15.23 14.79
C PHE A 5 16.19 -16.28 15.80
N ARG A 6 17.07 -16.69 16.73
CA ARG A 6 16.73 -17.62 17.83
C ARG A 6 15.85 -16.97 18.90
N LEU A 7 15.98 -15.66 19.13
CA LEU A 7 15.14 -14.91 20.08
C LEU A 7 13.69 -14.74 19.57
N LEU A 8 13.51 -14.50 18.27
CA LEU A 8 12.18 -14.45 17.65
C LEU A 8 11.47 -15.81 17.66
N LEU A 9 12.21 -16.91 17.49
CA LEU A 9 11.68 -18.28 17.60
C LEU A 9 11.27 -18.66 19.03
N LEU A 10 11.91 -18.10 20.05
CA LEU A 10 11.63 -18.44 21.46
C LEU A 10 10.32 -17.83 22.00
N PHE A 11 9.85 -16.72 21.43
CA PHE A 11 8.56 -16.13 21.80
C PHE A 11 7.35 -16.78 21.09
N GLY A 12 7.58 -17.69 20.13
CA GLY A 12 6.53 -18.35 19.35
C GLY A 12 5.88 -19.59 19.99
N PHE A 13 6.30 -20.01 21.19
CA PHE A 13 5.91 -21.32 21.77
C PHE A 13 4.88 -21.27 22.91
N ILE A 14 4.24 -20.13 23.19
CA ILE A 14 3.20 -20.06 24.23
C ILE A 14 1.85 -19.78 23.57
N SER A 15 1.17 -20.84 23.14
CA SER A 15 -0.25 -20.77 22.75
C SER A 15 -1.07 -21.55 23.77
N ILE A 16 -1.63 -20.84 24.74
CA ILE A 16 -2.77 -21.35 25.52
C ILE A 16 -4.02 -20.96 24.75
N ALA A 17 -4.71 -21.96 24.20
CA ALA A 17 -6.01 -21.78 23.57
C ALA A 17 -7.05 -21.42 24.63
N ASN A 18 -7.48 -20.16 24.67
CA ASN A 18 -8.72 -19.75 25.32
C ASN A 18 -9.75 -19.38 24.25
N ALA A 19 -11.03 -19.60 24.55
CA ALA A 19 -12.19 -19.25 23.73
C ALA A 19 -12.43 -17.73 23.66
N GLN A 20 -11.37 -16.97 23.43
CA GLN A 20 -11.32 -15.52 23.43
C GLN A 20 -11.23 -15.02 21.99
N GLN A 21 -11.78 -13.84 21.73
CA GLN A 21 -11.75 -13.20 20.42
C GLN A 21 -10.29 -13.04 19.96
N LYS A 22 -9.95 -13.62 18.81
CA LYS A 22 -8.60 -13.58 18.25
C LYS A 22 -8.17 -12.14 17.94
N PRO A 23 -6.90 -11.78 18.15
CA PRO A 23 -6.41 -10.45 17.79
C PRO A 23 -6.51 -10.25 16.27
N VAL A 24 -7.01 -9.09 15.86
CA VAL A 24 -7.10 -8.70 14.45
C VAL A 24 -6.26 -7.45 14.23
N PHE A 25 -5.24 -7.60 13.40
CA PHE A 25 -4.28 -6.55 13.08
C PHE A 25 -4.68 -5.81 11.80
N GLN A 26 -5.34 -4.66 11.93
CA GLN A 26 -5.77 -3.77 10.83
C GLN A 26 -4.59 -3.15 10.10
N LYS A 27 -4.73 -2.80 8.81
CA LYS A 27 -3.63 -2.17 8.06
C LYS A 27 -3.15 -0.86 8.69
N LEU A 28 -4.09 -0.05 9.15
CA LEU A 28 -3.83 1.12 9.97
C LEU A 28 -3.83 0.66 11.42
N ARG A 29 -2.67 0.67 12.09
CA ARG A 29 -2.50 0.14 13.46
C ARG A 29 -3.38 0.86 14.47
N TYR A 30 -3.64 2.15 14.24
CA TYR A 30 -4.58 2.94 15.03
C TYR A 30 -6.07 2.55 14.81
N ASP A 31 -6.39 1.57 13.98
CA ASP A 31 -7.76 1.04 13.85
C ASP A 31 -7.91 -0.34 14.52
N ASP A 32 -6.85 -0.87 15.14
CA ASP A 32 -6.90 -2.13 15.90
C ASP A 32 -7.93 -2.01 17.05
N ASP A 33 -8.96 -2.86 17.03
CA ASP A 33 -10.03 -2.85 18.04
C ASP A 33 -9.65 -3.73 19.23
N VAL A 34 -9.42 -3.08 20.38
CA VAL A 34 -9.10 -3.74 21.66
C VAL A 34 -10.23 -3.61 22.68
N THR A 35 -11.39 -3.05 22.30
CA THR A 35 -12.46 -2.72 23.24
C THR A 35 -13.10 -3.95 23.87
N TYR A 36 -13.01 -5.11 23.22
CA TYR A 36 -13.44 -6.40 23.77
C TYR A 36 -12.67 -6.81 25.04
N LEU A 37 -11.46 -6.27 25.25
CA LEU A 37 -10.66 -6.52 26.46
C LEU A 37 -11.14 -5.70 27.67
N LYS A 38 -12.01 -4.72 27.47
CA LYS A 38 -12.47 -3.80 28.53
C LYS A 38 -13.08 -4.53 29.74
N THR A 39 -13.86 -5.58 29.49
CA THR A 39 -14.60 -6.32 30.54
C THR A 39 -13.90 -7.61 30.99
N ASP A 40 -12.76 -7.95 30.39
CA ASP A 40 -12.04 -9.19 30.71
C ASP A 40 -11.24 -9.06 32.02
N SER A 41 -11.57 -9.86 33.02
CA SER A 41 -10.87 -9.91 34.32
C SER A 41 -9.67 -10.87 34.32
N THR A 42 -9.51 -11.68 33.29
CA THR A 42 -8.53 -12.79 33.19
C THR A 42 -7.49 -12.59 32.09
N LYS A 43 -7.08 -11.34 31.86
CA LYS A 43 -6.12 -10.97 30.81
C LYS A 43 -4.77 -11.68 30.95
N ASN A 44 -4.27 -12.22 29.84
CA ASN A 44 -2.88 -12.67 29.70
C ASN A 44 -1.90 -11.49 29.56
N LEU A 45 -0.59 -11.76 29.44
CA LEU A 45 0.44 -10.71 29.39
C LEU A 45 0.28 -9.79 28.17
N TYR A 46 -0.05 -10.35 27.01
CA TYR A 46 -0.29 -9.60 25.77
C TYR A 46 -1.54 -8.70 25.91
N GLU A 47 -2.63 -9.24 26.45
CA GLU A 47 -3.88 -8.48 26.62
C GLU A 47 -3.73 -7.33 27.62
N LYS A 48 -2.84 -7.48 28.62
CA LYS A 48 -2.52 -6.42 29.58
C LYS A 48 -1.81 -5.24 28.94
N ILE A 49 -0.94 -5.46 27.94
CA ILE A 49 -0.30 -4.35 27.22
C ILE A 49 -1.20 -3.77 26.13
N LYS A 50 -2.13 -4.58 25.58
CA LYS A 50 -3.15 -4.12 24.62
C LYS A 50 -4.26 -3.30 25.25
N TYR A 51 -4.52 -3.45 26.53
CA TYR A 51 -5.52 -2.65 27.24
C TYR A 51 -5.03 -2.30 28.65
N ILE A 52 -4.43 -1.11 28.78
CA ILE A 52 -3.92 -0.55 30.02
C ILE A 52 -4.93 0.51 30.51
N PRO A 53 -5.75 0.24 31.56
CA PRO A 53 -6.68 1.23 32.09
C PRO A 53 -5.93 2.41 32.72
N LEU A 54 -6.30 3.64 32.37
CA LEU A 54 -5.67 4.88 32.87
C LEU A 54 -6.46 5.54 34.02
N GLY A 55 -7.21 4.73 34.77
CA GLY A 55 -8.01 5.18 35.90
C GLY A 55 -9.30 4.37 36.04
N LYS A 56 -10.24 4.90 36.82
CA LYS A 56 -11.57 4.28 37.02
C LYS A 56 -12.52 4.52 35.84
N ASN A 57 -12.28 5.57 35.06
CA ASN A 57 -13.11 5.85 33.89
C ASN A 57 -12.76 4.87 32.78
N SER A 58 -13.74 4.04 32.42
CA SER A 58 -13.60 2.98 31.42
C SER A 58 -13.36 3.49 29.98
N ASN A 59 -13.44 4.80 29.76
CA ASN A 59 -13.09 5.46 28.50
C ASN A 59 -11.64 5.94 28.48
N TYR A 60 -10.89 5.77 29.57
CA TYR A 60 -9.48 6.16 29.67
C TYR A 60 -8.62 4.91 29.67
N PHE A 61 -7.91 4.69 28.57
CA PHE A 61 -7.05 3.51 28.40
C PHE A 61 -5.92 3.81 27.43
N ALA A 62 -4.85 3.03 27.54
CA ALA A 62 -3.75 3.01 26.59
C ALA A 62 -3.57 1.62 26.00
N THR A 63 -2.99 1.55 24.81
CA THR A 63 -2.58 0.32 24.14
C THR A 63 -1.13 0.48 23.72
N ILE A 64 -0.39 -0.63 23.74
CA ILE A 64 0.94 -0.74 23.15
C ILE A 64 0.88 -1.85 22.11
N GLY A 65 1.56 -1.65 20.99
CA GLY A 65 1.67 -2.65 19.96
C GLY A 65 2.85 -2.40 19.03
N GLY A 66 3.03 -3.31 18.10
CA GLY A 66 4.13 -3.19 17.18
C GLY A 66 4.15 -4.24 16.10
N GLU A 67 5.13 -4.09 15.23
CA GLU A 67 5.41 -4.99 14.13
C GLU A 67 6.92 -5.18 14.00
N ALA A 68 7.35 -6.41 13.74
CA ALA A 68 8.66 -6.71 13.21
C ALA A 68 8.49 -7.49 11.90
N ARG A 69 9.00 -6.95 10.79
CA ARG A 69 9.01 -7.59 9.48
C ARG A 69 10.44 -7.77 9.01
N LEU A 70 10.80 -9.01 8.66
CA LEU A 70 12.07 -9.34 8.02
C LEU A 70 11.75 -9.87 6.63
N GLN A 71 12.36 -9.31 5.60
CA GLN A 71 12.14 -9.70 4.21
C GLN A 71 13.48 -9.85 3.51
N TYR A 72 13.86 -11.10 3.24
CA TYR A 72 15.02 -11.38 2.41
C TYR A 72 14.57 -11.45 0.95
N THR A 73 15.22 -10.69 0.08
CA THR A 73 14.94 -10.63 -1.36
C THR A 73 16.16 -11.03 -2.14
N TYR A 74 15.96 -11.90 -3.12
CA TYR A 74 16.96 -12.32 -4.09
C TYR A 74 16.44 -12.02 -5.48
N THR A 75 17.29 -11.46 -6.34
CA THR A 75 16.94 -11.01 -7.69
C THR A 75 17.99 -11.47 -8.70
N VAL A 76 17.58 -11.60 -9.95
CA VAL A 76 18.45 -11.89 -11.09
C VAL A 76 18.03 -11.03 -12.26
N ASN A 77 19.01 -10.41 -12.92
CA ASN A 77 18.91 -9.39 -13.95
C ASN A 77 18.15 -8.14 -13.50
N ASP A 78 18.54 -7.53 -12.37
CA ASP A 78 17.96 -6.28 -11.87
C ASP A 78 17.84 -5.24 -13.00
N LYS A 79 16.69 -4.54 -13.04
CA LYS A 79 16.27 -3.69 -14.16
C LYS A 79 16.41 -4.37 -15.53
N TRP A 80 15.94 -5.61 -15.65
CA TRP A 80 16.02 -6.40 -16.88
C TRP A 80 17.44 -6.53 -17.45
N GLY A 81 18.44 -6.50 -16.56
CA GLY A 81 19.86 -6.68 -16.87
C GLY A 81 20.65 -5.40 -17.14
N ASP A 82 20.04 -4.23 -16.98
CA ASP A 82 20.72 -2.94 -17.14
C ASP A 82 21.56 -2.55 -15.90
N ASP A 83 21.21 -3.07 -14.73
CA ASP A 83 22.03 -2.97 -13.52
C ASP A 83 22.78 -4.30 -13.27
N SER A 84 23.87 -4.22 -12.49
CA SER A 84 24.67 -5.40 -12.14
C SER A 84 24.04 -6.20 -11.00
N ASP A 85 23.92 -7.52 -11.17
CA ASP A 85 23.49 -8.47 -10.12
C ASP A 85 24.63 -8.78 -9.13
N GLU A 86 25.26 -7.77 -8.55
CA GLU A 86 26.34 -7.98 -7.60
C GLU A 86 25.77 -8.32 -6.21
N GLY A 87 25.61 -9.62 -5.91
CA GLY A 87 25.42 -10.10 -4.54
C GLY A 87 24.46 -11.28 -4.37
N ASP A 88 24.47 -11.86 -3.17
CA ASP A 88 23.60 -12.96 -2.76
C ASP A 88 22.22 -12.45 -2.25
N GLY A 89 21.68 -11.37 -2.81
CA GLY A 89 20.45 -10.71 -2.35
C GLY A 89 20.62 -9.78 -1.13
N TYR A 90 19.51 -9.22 -0.64
CA TYR A 90 19.49 -8.23 0.45
C TYR A 90 18.38 -8.50 1.47
N LEU A 91 18.55 -7.99 2.69
CA LEU A 91 17.59 -8.12 3.80
C LEU A 91 17.02 -6.76 4.17
N LEU A 92 15.70 -6.64 4.02
CA LEU A 92 14.92 -5.52 4.54
C LEU A 92 14.37 -5.87 5.92
N SER A 93 14.59 -5.01 6.90
CA SER A 93 13.99 -5.12 8.23
C SER A 93 13.14 -3.89 8.51
N ARG A 94 11.90 -4.09 8.96
CA ARG A 94 11.00 -3.02 9.43
C ARG A 94 10.57 -3.31 10.86
N TYR A 95 10.67 -2.31 11.72
CA TYR A 95 10.16 -2.31 13.08
C TYR A 95 9.21 -1.15 13.28
N LEU A 96 8.00 -1.43 13.76
CA LEU A 96 7.02 -0.44 14.18
C LEU A 96 6.76 -0.64 15.67
N LEU A 97 6.79 0.43 16.45
CA LEU A 97 6.41 0.41 17.85
C LEU A 97 5.50 1.59 18.13
N HIS A 98 4.29 1.32 18.61
CA HIS A 98 3.30 2.36 18.85
C HIS A 98 2.67 2.30 20.24
N ALA A 99 2.16 3.47 20.63
CA ALA A 99 1.28 3.65 21.77
C ALA A 99 0.05 4.45 21.33
N ASP A 100 -1.13 4.01 21.76
CA ASP A 100 -2.42 4.67 21.52
C ASP A 100 -3.06 4.99 22.86
N MET A 101 -3.44 6.24 23.09
CA MET A 101 -4.01 6.69 24.35
C MET A 101 -5.34 7.38 24.13
N HIS A 102 -6.38 6.86 24.79
CA HIS A 102 -7.75 7.39 24.76
C HIS A 102 -8.05 8.07 26.09
N LEU A 103 -8.51 9.31 26.05
CA LEU A 103 -8.81 10.17 27.19
C LEU A 103 -10.18 10.84 27.02
N GLY A 104 -11.22 10.02 26.83
CA GLY A 104 -12.58 10.51 26.60
C GLY A 104 -12.77 10.97 25.16
N VAL A 105 -12.94 12.28 24.95
CA VAL A 105 -13.08 12.90 23.62
C VAL A 105 -11.74 13.14 22.92
N PHE A 106 -10.64 13.04 23.66
CA PHE A 106 -9.29 13.16 23.12
C PHE A 106 -8.68 11.78 22.91
N ARG A 107 -7.97 11.60 21.81
CA ARG A 107 -7.12 10.43 21.58
C ARG A 107 -5.80 10.88 20.97
N THR A 108 -4.69 10.26 21.36
CA THR A 108 -3.39 10.49 20.71
C THR A 108 -2.74 9.16 20.38
N PHE A 109 -2.06 9.13 19.23
CA PHE A 109 -1.34 7.97 18.75
C PHE A 109 0.07 8.38 18.37
N PHE A 110 1.01 7.52 18.71
CA PHE A 110 2.43 7.72 18.48
C PHE A 110 3.05 6.42 17.98
N GLU A 111 3.83 6.48 16.91
CA GLU A 111 4.52 5.32 16.33
C GLU A 111 5.94 5.68 15.88
N LEU A 112 6.92 4.89 16.32
CA LEU A 112 8.28 4.88 15.80
C LEU A 112 8.38 3.86 14.67
N GLN A 113 9.10 4.22 13.61
CA GLN A 113 9.47 3.29 12.55
C GLN A 113 10.99 3.23 12.41
N SER A 114 11.52 2.02 12.26
CA SER A 114 12.88 1.75 11.82
C SER A 114 12.83 0.84 10.60
N SER A 115 13.43 1.27 9.51
CA SER A 115 13.52 0.54 8.24
C SER A 115 14.98 0.45 7.82
N LEU A 116 15.54 -0.77 7.82
CA LEU A 116 16.95 -1.04 7.54
C LEU A 116 17.08 -1.87 6.25
N ALA A 117 18.10 -1.58 5.44
CA ALA A 117 18.37 -2.29 4.19
C ALA A 117 19.78 -2.90 4.19
N ASN A 118 19.91 -4.08 4.79
CA ASN A 118 21.20 -4.76 4.90
C ASN A 118 21.62 -5.39 3.56
N SER A 119 22.85 -5.12 3.14
CA SER A 119 23.46 -5.63 1.89
C SER A 119 22.79 -5.16 0.60
N LYS A 120 21.85 -4.21 0.67
CA LYS A 120 21.31 -3.56 -0.53
C LYS A 120 22.29 -2.48 -0.99
N ILE A 121 22.66 -2.49 -2.26
CA ILE A 121 23.50 -1.45 -2.86
C ILE A 121 22.64 -0.19 -3.04
N ASP A 122 23.17 0.96 -2.62
CA ASP A 122 22.54 2.28 -2.73
C ASP A 122 21.04 2.32 -2.36
N PRO A 123 20.68 1.96 -1.10
CA PRO A 123 19.29 1.90 -0.67
C PRO A 123 18.64 3.28 -0.77
N SER A 124 17.44 3.32 -1.35
CA SER A 124 16.66 4.54 -1.43
C SER A 124 16.01 4.86 -0.06
N PRO A 125 15.47 6.07 0.17
CA PRO A 125 14.79 6.39 1.42
C PRO A 125 13.51 5.58 1.72
N VAL A 126 12.98 4.85 0.73
CA VAL A 126 11.88 3.89 0.95
C VAL A 126 12.37 2.49 1.32
N ASP A 127 13.65 2.22 1.13
CA ASP A 127 14.34 0.99 1.58
C ASP A 127 14.96 1.18 2.97
N GLU A 128 15.64 2.31 3.20
CA GLU A 128 16.34 2.61 4.44
C GLU A 128 15.98 3.99 5.02
N ASN A 129 15.43 3.95 6.23
CA ASN A 129 15.22 5.07 7.14
C ASN A 129 15.41 4.55 8.58
N GLN A 130 16.53 4.89 9.22
CA GLN A 130 17.05 4.11 10.34
C GLN A 130 16.16 4.19 11.57
N LEU A 131 15.64 5.38 11.91
CA LEU A 131 14.68 5.57 12.99
C LEU A 131 14.01 6.94 12.89
N ASP A 132 12.69 7.00 12.81
CA ASP A 132 11.95 8.27 12.82
C ASP A 132 10.59 8.16 13.53
N PHE A 133 10.02 9.33 13.86
CA PHE A 133 8.63 9.45 14.31
C PHE A 133 7.71 9.31 13.09
N HIS A 134 7.20 8.10 12.88
CA HIS A 134 6.38 7.78 11.72
C HIS A 134 4.96 8.31 11.84
N GLN A 135 4.37 8.20 13.03
CA GLN A 135 3.05 8.78 13.31
C GLN A 135 3.05 9.49 14.65
N ALA A 136 2.37 10.64 14.71
CA ALA A 136 2.16 11.42 15.91
C ALA A 136 0.96 12.35 15.66
N PHE A 137 -0.21 11.99 16.17
CA PHE A 137 -1.43 12.78 15.95
C PHE A 137 -2.29 12.91 17.22
N LEU A 138 -3.17 13.92 17.17
CA LEU A 138 -4.24 14.15 18.13
C LEU A 138 -5.59 14.08 17.40
N ASP A 139 -6.49 13.28 17.95
CA ASP A 139 -7.90 13.20 17.59
C ASP A 139 -8.74 13.93 18.63
N ILE A 140 -9.72 14.69 18.14
CA ILE A 140 -10.77 15.32 18.94
C ILE A 140 -12.12 14.86 18.38
N ASP A 141 -12.84 14.08 19.18
CA ASP A 141 -14.19 13.63 18.88
C ASP A 141 -15.20 14.73 19.23
N PHE A 142 -15.79 15.37 18.22
CA PHE A 142 -16.91 16.30 18.39
C PHE A 142 -18.23 15.57 18.60
N ILE A 143 -18.38 14.43 17.92
CA ILE A 143 -19.53 13.53 18.05
C ILE A 143 -18.97 12.11 18.15
N ARG A 144 -19.40 11.35 19.16
CA ARG A 144 -19.11 9.92 19.27
C ARG A 144 -20.24 9.21 19.99
N ASN A 145 -21.09 8.55 19.22
CA ASN A 145 -22.16 7.69 19.71
C ASN A 145 -22.25 6.41 18.85
N GLU A 146 -23.19 5.53 19.15
CA GLU A 146 -23.31 4.22 18.49
C GLU A 146 -23.55 4.31 16.97
N ASN A 147 -24.11 5.42 16.48
CA ASN A 147 -24.57 5.55 15.10
C ASN A 147 -23.79 6.58 14.29
N GLU A 148 -23.03 7.43 14.96
CA GLU A 148 -22.42 8.62 14.37
C GLU A 148 -21.10 8.99 15.07
N GLN A 149 -20.12 9.36 14.25
CA GLN A 149 -18.83 9.85 14.68
C GLN A 149 -18.40 11.05 13.83
N LEU A 150 -17.92 12.10 14.47
CA LEU A 150 -17.26 13.24 13.84
C LEU A 150 -15.97 13.52 14.61
N THR A 151 -14.85 13.34 13.94
CA THR A 151 -13.51 13.46 14.55
C THR A 151 -12.63 14.34 13.70
N LEU A 152 -11.93 15.28 14.35
CA LEU A 152 -10.83 16.03 13.75
C LEU A 152 -9.51 15.41 14.21
N ARG A 153 -8.68 15.04 13.25
CA ARG A 153 -7.30 14.58 13.44
C ARG A 153 -6.33 15.65 12.97
N SER A 154 -5.32 15.93 13.78
CA SER A 154 -4.20 16.81 13.42
C SER A 154 -2.87 16.17 13.79
N GLY A 155 -1.91 16.20 12.88
CA GLY A 155 -0.56 15.67 13.08
C GLY A 155 -0.10 14.76 11.94
N ARG A 156 1.00 14.04 12.20
CA ARG A 156 1.59 13.07 11.29
C ARG A 156 0.80 11.77 11.36
N GLN A 157 0.27 11.31 10.24
CA GLN A 157 -0.63 10.17 10.17
C GLN A 157 -0.49 9.41 8.87
N GLU A 158 -0.78 8.12 8.90
CA GLU A 158 -1.00 7.36 7.67
C GLU A 158 -2.37 7.62 7.08
N MET A 159 -2.47 7.56 5.76
CA MET A 159 -3.74 7.60 5.03
C MET A 159 -3.83 6.43 4.06
N MET A 160 -5.03 5.87 3.94
CA MET A 160 -5.32 4.72 3.09
C MET A 160 -6.74 4.85 2.56
N TYR A 161 -6.90 4.76 1.24
CA TYR A 161 -8.20 4.84 0.60
C TYR A 161 -8.41 3.76 -0.45
N GLY A 162 -9.66 3.36 -0.62
CA GLY A 162 -10.11 2.43 -1.65
C GLY A 162 -9.32 1.12 -1.70
N SER A 163 -8.94 0.75 -2.91
CA SER A 163 -8.10 -0.42 -3.24
C SER A 163 -6.59 -0.17 -3.03
N GLN A 164 -6.20 0.99 -2.50
CA GLN A 164 -4.81 1.46 -2.33
C GLN A 164 -4.05 1.70 -3.65
N ARG A 165 -4.80 1.93 -4.73
CA ARG A 165 -4.24 2.32 -6.03
C ARG A 165 -3.75 3.76 -6.06
N LEU A 166 -4.44 4.68 -5.37
CA LEU A 166 -4.13 6.11 -5.37
C LEU A 166 -3.49 6.61 -4.07
N VAL A 167 -3.94 6.09 -2.92
CA VAL A 167 -3.46 6.51 -1.60
C VAL A 167 -3.30 5.27 -0.73
N ALA A 168 -2.06 4.97 -0.39
CA ALA A 168 -1.68 3.80 0.37
C ALA A 168 -0.64 4.11 1.44
N VAL A 169 -0.56 3.23 2.43
CA VAL A 169 0.48 3.25 3.45
C VAL A 169 1.82 2.70 2.96
N ARG A 170 1.88 2.12 1.74
CA ARG A 170 3.03 1.42 1.15
C ARG A 170 3.48 0.19 1.93
N GLU A 171 2.62 -0.83 2.00
CA GLU A 171 3.01 -2.11 2.61
C GLU A 171 4.12 -2.84 1.84
N GLY A 172 4.25 -2.67 0.53
CA GLY A 172 5.31 -3.33 -0.26
C GLY A 172 6.71 -2.86 0.14
N PRO A 173 7.03 -1.56 -0.05
CA PRO A 173 8.30 -0.96 0.39
C PRO A 173 8.63 -1.17 1.88
N ASN A 174 9.89 -0.94 2.24
CA ASN A 174 10.35 -1.10 3.62
C ASN A 174 9.90 0.01 4.55
N SER A 175 9.88 1.25 4.08
CA SER A 175 9.36 2.39 4.83
C SER A 175 7.94 2.71 4.38
N ARG A 176 7.02 2.81 5.35
CA ARG A 176 5.63 3.22 5.09
C ARG A 176 5.56 4.72 4.81
N LEU A 177 4.45 5.17 4.22
CA LEU A 177 4.21 6.59 3.91
C LEU A 177 3.26 7.22 4.92
N ALA A 178 3.72 8.31 5.54
CA ALA A 178 2.92 9.19 6.39
C ALA A 178 2.69 10.56 5.73
N PHE A 179 1.75 11.30 6.31
CA PHE A 179 1.34 12.63 5.88
C PHE A 179 1.22 13.55 7.10
N ASP A 180 1.83 14.72 7.04
CA ASP A 180 1.64 15.79 8.03
C ASP A 180 0.41 16.62 7.63
N GLY A 181 -0.57 16.76 8.51
CA GLY A 181 -1.67 17.68 8.23
C GLY A 181 -2.90 17.48 9.10
N VAL A 182 -4.05 17.91 8.54
CA VAL A 182 -5.35 17.85 9.20
C VAL A 182 -6.32 17.03 8.37
N LYS A 183 -7.15 16.27 9.08
CA LYS A 183 -8.18 15.42 8.49
C LYS A 183 -9.44 15.50 9.36
N LEU A 184 -10.57 15.81 8.75
CA LEU A 184 -11.88 15.71 9.36
C LEU A 184 -12.55 14.47 8.78
N PHE A 185 -13.01 13.55 9.62
CA PHE A 185 -13.77 12.39 9.15
C PHE A 185 -15.09 12.27 9.89
N TYR A 186 -16.12 12.01 9.10
CA TYR A 186 -17.49 11.80 9.53
C TYR A 186 -17.91 10.39 9.14
N LYS A 187 -18.52 9.67 10.07
CA LYS A 187 -19.01 8.31 9.84
C LYS A 187 -20.38 8.13 10.46
N ASN A 188 -21.28 7.48 9.72
CA ASN A 188 -22.51 6.90 10.24
C ASN A 188 -22.70 5.47 9.71
N LYS A 189 -23.88 4.87 9.92
CA LYS A 189 -24.15 3.46 9.59
C LYS A 189 -23.81 3.03 8.16
N ASN A 190 -24.03 3.89 7.17
CA ASN A 190 -23.88 3.54 5.75
C ASN A 190 -23.04 4.56 4.97
N TRP A 191 -22.47 5.54 5.66
CA TRP A 191 -21.77 6.66 5.04
C TRP A 191 -20.50 6.96 5.81
N GLN A 192 -19.39 7.13 5.11
CA GLN A 192 -18.14 7.64 5.67
C GLN A 192 -17.56 8.68 4.72
N THR A 193 -17.23 9.86 5.22
CA THR A 193 -16.54 10.89 4.45
C THR A 193 -15.34 11.40 5.21
N ASP A 194 -14.21 11.44 4.52
CA ASP A 194 -13.00 12.07 4.98
C ASP A 194 -12.73 13.32 4.14
N ALA A 195 -12.33 14.41 4.75
CA ALA A 195 -11.81 15.60 4.10
C ALA A 195 -10.47 15.96 4.73
N PHE A 196 -9.45 16.26 3.92
CA PHE A 196 -8.09 16.45 4.41
C PHE A 196 -7.29 17.47 3.61
N PHE A 197 -6.30 18.06 4.29
CA PHE A 197 -5.23 18.84 3.69
C PHE A 197 -3.93 18.45 4.36
N THR A 198 -2.98 17.98 3.57
CA THR A 198 -1.77 17.30 4.06
C THR A 198 -0.55 17.57 3.21
N HIS A 199 0.61 17.27 3.79
CA HIS A 199 1.91 17.26 3.18
C HIS A 199 2.50 15.85 3.32
N PRO A 200 2.68 15.10 2.23
CA PRO A 200 3.28 13.76 2.29
C PRO A 200 4.73 13.86 2.76
N ILE A 201 5.13 12.96 3.65
CA ILE A 201 6.52 12.92 4.12
C ILE A 201 7.45 12.48 3.00
N ALA A 202 8.55 13.21 2.86
CA ALA A 202 9.67 12.83 2.01
C ALA A 202 10.74 12.20 2.91
N ASN A 203 10.68 10.87 3.06
CA ASN A 203 11.63 10.12 3.88
C ASN A 203 13.06 10.44 3.49
N LYS A 204 13.95 10.47 4.47
CA LYS A 204 15.39 10.60 4.28
C LYS A 204 16.11 9.48 5.04
N THR A 205 17.19 8.98 4.45
CA THR A 205 18.07 8.08 5.17
C THR A 205 18.68 8.81 6.37
N GLY A 206 18.69 8.16 7.53
CA GLY A 206 19.19 8.72 8.78
C GLY A 206 18.26 8.48 9.96
N THR A 207 18.39 9.30 11.00
CA THR A 207 17.64 9.19 12.25
C THR A 207 17.03 10.55 12.60
N PHE A 208 15.72 10.58 12.89
CA PHE A 208 14.95 11.77 13.30
C PHE A 208 15.18 12.99 12.40
N ASN A 209 15.16 12.78 11.09
CA ASN A 209 15.46 13.80 10.08
C ASN A 209 14.34 13.98 9.04
N ASP A 210 13.23 13.26 9.18
CA ASP A 210 12.02 13.43 8.36
C ASP A 210 11.27 14.70 8.74
N LYS A 211 11.57 15.77 8.02
CA LYS A 211 10.98 17.10 8.21
C LYS A 211 9.69 17.26 7.41
N PHE A 212 8.91 18.25 7.81
CA PHE A 212 7.76 18.73 7.05
C PHE A 212 8.16 19.04 5.60
N ASN A 213 7.36 18.56 4.65
CA ASN A 213 7.67 18.62 3.23
C ASN A 213 6.92 19.76 2.55
N GLU A 214 7.60 20.88 2.29
CA GLU A 214 7.01 22.03 1.58
C GLU A 214 6.92 21.84 0.06
N ASN A 215 7.54 20.78 -0.49
CA ASN A 215 7.61 20.53 -1.94
C ASN A 215 6.43 19.72 -2.48
N ALA A 216 5.54 19.26 -1.61
CA ALA A 216 4.35 18.53 -2.02
C ALA A 216 3.18 18.85 -1.09
N LYS A 217 1.99 19.02 -1.67
CA LYS A 217 0.72 19.21 -0.97
C LYS A 217 -0.29 18.22 -1.53
N PHE A 218 -1.12 17.67 -0.66
CA PHE A 218 -2.15 16.70 -1.01
C PHE A 218 -3.42 16.98 -0.22
N TRP A 219 -4.53 17.18 -0.93
CA TRP A 219 -5.81 17.53 -0.33
C TRP A 219 -6.94 16.81 -1.03
N GLY A 220 -8.10 16.75 -0.40
CA GLY A 220 -9.25 16.12 -1.05
C GLY A 220 -10.36 15.75 -0.10
N SER A 221 -11.32 15.06 -0.68
CA SER A 221 -12.41 14.41 0.02
C SER A 221 -12.64 13.01 -0.53
N TYR A 222 -12.86 12.04 0.35
CA TYR A 222 -13.14 10.66 0.00
C TYR A 222 -14.41 10.21 0.71
N THR A 223 -15.43 9.81 -0.04
CA THR A 223 -16.72 9.35 0.50
C THR A 223 -16.95 7.90 0.14
N VAL A 224 -17.38 7.10 1.12
CA VAL A 224 -17.80 5.70 0.95
C VAL A 224 -19.28 5.60 1.34
N ILE A 225 -20.08 5.03 0.44
CA ILE A 225 -21.50 4.77 0.62
C ILE A 225 -21.71 3.27 0.58
N HIS A 226 -22.21 2.70 1.68
CA HIS A 226 -22.50 1.28 1.82
C HIS A 226 -23.99 0.97 1.59
N LYS A 227 -24.29 -0.30 1.31
CA LYS A 227 -25.63 -0.85 1.10
C LYS A 227 -26.41 -0.18 -0.04
N VAL A 228 -25.71 0.22 -1.11
CA VAL A 228 -26.36 0.69 -2.34
C VAL A 228 -27.05 -0.51 -3.01
N PRO A 229 -28.34 -0.42 -3.38
CA PRO A 229 -29.04 -1.50 -4.06
C PRO A 229 -28.28 -1.99 -5.30
N PHE A 230 -28.26 -3.31 -5.51
CA PHE A 230 -27.61 -4.03 -6.63
C PHE A 230 -26.06 -4.00 -6.67
N ILE A 231 -25.41 -2.90 -6.26
CA ILE A 231 -23.95 -2.71 -6.40
C ILE A 231 -23.17 -2.68 -5.07
N GLN A 232 -23.87 -2.77 -3.93
CA GLN A 232 -23.35 -2.80 -2.56
C GLN A 232 -22.62 -1.56 -2.07
N ASN A 233 -21.47 -1.19 -2.65
CA ASN A 233 -20.66 -0.08 -2.16
C ASN A 233 -20.20 0.82 -3.31
N ILE A 234 -20.19 2.12 -3.05
CA ILE A 234 -19.64 3.14 -3.94
C ILE A 234 -18.65 3.99 -3.17
N ASP A 235 -17.52 4.30 -3.78
CA ASP A 235 -16.64 5.38 -3.34
C ASP A 235 -16.73 6.54 -4.34
N LEU A 236 -16.79 7.78 -3.85
CA LEU A 236 -16.75 9.01 -4.63
C LEU A 236 -15.65 9.91 -4.07
N TYR A 237 -14.77 10.42 -4.92
CA TYR A 237 -13.64 11.21 -4.44
C TYR A 237 -13.19 12.33 -5.36
N TYR A 238 -12.59 13.33 -4.72
CA TYR A 238 -11.81 14.40 -5.32
C TYR A 238 -10.47 14.46 -4.61
N LEU A 239 -9.37 14.43 -5.35
CA LEU A 239 -8.00 14.43 -4.83
C LEU A 239 -7.15 15.44 -5.60
N GLY A 240 -6.65 16.46 -4.91
CA GLY A 240 -5.73 17.45 -5.44
C GLY A 240 -4.30 17.18 -4.99
N LEU A 241 -3.36 17.36 -5.93
CA LEU A 241 -1.92 17.21 -5.75
C LEU A 241 -1.23 18.46 -6.27
N TRP A 242 -0.30 18.98 -5.48
CA TRP A 242 0.68 19.95 -5.95
C TRP A 242 2.08 19.45 -5.64
N LYS A 243 3.01 19.58 -6.59
CA LYS A 243 4.43 19.30 -6.41
C LYS A 243 5.25 20.42 -7.02
N SER A 244 6.27 20.90 -6.29
CA SER A 244 7.19 21.92 -6.82
C SER A 244 7.99 21.45 -8.03
N ARG A 245 8.19 20.13 -8.16
CA ARG A 245 8.81 19.50 -9.32
C ARG A 245 8.27 18.07 -9.54
N ALA A 246 7.82 17.81 -10.75
CA ALA A 246 7.51 16.50 -11.30
C ALA A 246 8.28 16.29 -12.61
N VAL A 247 8.52 15.03 -12.97
CA VAL A 247 9.25 14.61 -14.16
C VAL A 247 8.43 13.53 -14.85
N PHE A 248 8.08 13.78 -16.10
CA PHE A 248 7.45 12.88 -17.06
C PHE A 248 8.31 12.87 -18.33
N ASP A 249 8.09 11.93 -19.23
CA ASP A 249 8.87 11.81 -20.47
C ASP A 249 8.82 13.09 -21.32
N ASP A 250 7.65 13.74 -21.37
CA ASP A 250 7.43 14.97 -22.14
C ASP A 250 7.18 16.23 -21.31
N ALA A 251 7.41 16.18 -19.99
CA ALA A 251 7.20 17.34 -19.12
C ALA A 251 8.07 17.32 -17.86
N ILE A 252 8.68 18.47 -17.53
CA ILE A 252 9.39 18.68 -16.27
C ILE A 252 8.97 20.03 -15.70
N GLY A 253 8.48 20.07 -14.46
CA GLY A 253 7.98 21.32 -13.90
C GLY A 253 7.19 21.22 -12.62
N GLU A 254 6.67 22.36 -12.18
CA GLU A 254 5.67 22.42 -11.12
C GLU A 254 4.38 21.76 -11.60
N GLU A 255 3.86 20.82 -10.83
CA GLU A 255 2.64 20.09 -11.14
C GLU A 255 1.52 20.52 -10.19
N ASN A 256 0.38 20.89 -10.76
CA ASN A 256 -0.88 21.09 -10.03
C ASN A 256 -1.95 20.23 -10.71
N ARG A 257 -2.27 19.10 -10.09
CA ARG A 257 -3.14 18.06 -10.63
C ARG A 257 -4.35 17.85 -9.73
N GLN A 258 -5.51 17.74 -10.36
CA GLN A 258 -6.79 17.45 -9.74
C GLN A 258 -7.29 16.11 -10.27
N SER A 259 -7.83 15.26 -9.40
CA SER A 259 -8.37 13.95 -9.75
C SER A 259 -9.80 13.84 -9.26
N ILE A 260 -10.72 13.39 -10.11
CA ILE A 260 -12.09 13.03 -9.73
C ILE A 260 -12.35 11.59 -10.14
N GLY A 261 -12.95 10.80 -9.26
CA GLY A 261 -13.17 9.39 -9.53
C GLY A 261 -14.26 8.74 -8.72
N THR A 262 -14.57 7.51 -9.12
CA THR A 262 -15.56 6.66 -8.50
C THR A 262 -15.08 5.22 -8.47
N ARG A 263 -15.50 4.48 -7.45
CA ARG A 263 -15.25 3.05 -7.32
C ARG A 263 -16.52 2.32 -6.94
N ILE A 264 -16.77 1.14 -7.51
CA ILE A 264 -17.91 0.28 -7.20
C ILE A 264 -17.36 -1.07 -6.79
N TRP A 265 -17.69 -1.55 -5.59
CA TRP A 265 -17.03 -2.74 -5.06
C TRP A 265 -17.93 -3.60 -4.16
N LYS A 266 -17.61 -4.90 -4.17
CA LYS A 266 -18.22 -5.93 -3.33
C LYS A 266 -17.16 -6.96 -2.97
N ASN A 267 -16.95 -7.20 -1.68
CA ASN A 267 -15.94 -8.13 -1.17
C ASN A 267 -16.50 -9.33 -0.37
N LYS A 268 -17.83 -9.53 -0.37
CA LYS A 268 -18.51 -10.60 0.39
C LYS A 268 -19.20 -11.61 -0.51
N GLY A 269 -19.21 -12.87 -0.07
CA GLY A 269 -19.78 -14.00 -0.80
C GLY A 269 -18.87 -14.48 -1.94
N SER A 270 -19.37 -15.42 -2.73
CA SER A 270 -18.58 -16.12 -3.74
C SER A 270 -18.21 -15.24 -4.94
N TRP A 271 -19.09 -14.30 -5.32
CA TRP A 271 -18.81 -13.27 -6.35
C TRP A 271 -18.35 -11.97 -5.71
N LYS A 272 -17.12 -11.57 -6.01
CA LYS A 272 -16.50 -10.30 -5.57
C LYS A 272 -16.08 -9.50 -6.80
N TYR A 273 -16.13 -8.18 -6.69
CA TYR A 273 -15.71 -7.26 -7.75
C TYR A 273 -15.25 -5.92 -7.20
N ASP A 274 -14.46 -5.22 -8.00
CA ASP A 274 -13.94 -3.88 -7.75
C ASP A 274 -13.71 -3.19 -9.10
N PHE A 275 -14.49 -2.17 -9.39
CA PHE A 275 -14.37 -1.37 -10.61
C PHE A 275 -14.07 0.07 -10.20
N GLU A 276 -12.98 0.64 -10.70
CA GLU A 276 -12.54 1.99 -10.35
C GLU A 276 -12.18 2.78 -11.61
N GLY A 277 -12.63 4.03 -11.67
CA GLY A 277 -12.30 4.93 -12.76
C GLY A 277 -12.11 6.36 -12.28
N LEU A 278 -11.11 7.05 -12.83
CA LEU A 278 -10.88 8.46 -12.54
C LEU A 278 -10.32 9.23 -13.72
N TYR A 279 -10.54 10.53 -13.67
CA TYR A 279 -10.00 11.51 -14.62
C TYR A 279 -9.16 12.54 -13.86
N GLN A 280 -8.05 12.95 -14.48
CA GLN A 280 -7.10 13.91 -13.95
C GLN A 280 -6.97 15.11 -14.89
N PHE A 281 -7.00 16.30 -14.31
CA PHE A 281 -6.90 17.57 -15.01
C PHE A 281 -6.03 18.55 -14.21
N GLY A 282 -5.61 19.65 -14.84
CA GLY A 282 -4.75 20.65 -14.20
C GLY A 282 -3.61 21.06 -15.12
N LYS A 283 -2.45 21.38 -14.55
CA LYS A 283 -1.28 21.84 -15.30
C LYS A 283 0.04 21.28 -14.78
N ILE A 284 1.00 21.15 -15.69
CA ILE A 284 2.42 21.05 -15.36
C ILE A 284 3.17 22.13 -16.15
N ASN A 285 3.71 23.13 -15.45
CA ASN A 285 4.12 24.41 -16.06
C ASN A 285 3.03 24.92 -17.04
N GLU A 286 3.38 25.09 -18.31
CA GLU A 286 2.50 25.58 -19.38
C GLU A 286 1.63 24.49 -20.03
N LYS A 287 1.89 23.20 -19.74
CA LYS A 287 1.15 22.08 -20.32
C LYS A 287 -0.14 21.80 -19.57
N THR A 288 -1.19 21.43 -20.29
CA THR A 288 -2.49 21.06 -19.72
C THR A 288 -2.56 19.56 -19.49
N ILE A 289 -2.88 19.14 -18.26
CA ILE A 289 -3.05 17.74 -17.89
C ILE A 289 -4.43 17.26 -18.33
N SER A 290 -4.49 16.09 -18.98
CA SER A 290 -5.73 15.36 -19.28
C SER A 290 -5.46 13.85 -19.30
N ALA A 291 -5.47 13.23 -18.12
CA ALA A 291 -5.13 11.82 -17.95
C ALA A 291 -6.25 11.03 -17.28
N TRP A 292 -6.26 9.71 -17.39
CA TRP A 292 -7.31 8.87 -16.83
C TRP A 292 -6.84 7.42 -16.63
N THR A 293 -7.60 6.68 -15.84
CA THR A 293 -7.46 5.23 -15.76
C THR A 293 -8.81 4.58 -15.53
N LEU A 294 -8.96 3.35 -16.03
CA LEU A 294 -10.02 2.43 -15.67
C LEU A 294 -9.39 1.14 -15.16
N SER A 295 -9.90 0.63 -14.05
CA SER A 295 -9.49 -0.61 -13.40
C SER A 295 -10.70 -1.50 -13.20
N SER A 296 -10.51 -2.78 -13.50
CA SER A 296 -11.53 -3.80 -13.32
C SER A 296 -10.93 -5.01 -12.63
N PHE A 297 -11.55 -5.44 -11.53
CA PHE A 297 -11.29 -6.71 -10.89
C PHE A 297 -12.61 -7.45 -10.64
N ALA A 298 -12.66 -8.72 -11.00
CA ALA A 298 -13.74 -9.61 -10.64
C ALA A 298 -13.20 -11.00 -10.31
N CYS A 299 -13.76 -11.66 -9.30
CA CYS A 299 -13.43 -13.04 -8.98
C CYS A 299 -14.62 -13.86 -8.52
N TYR A 300 -14.48 -15.18 -8.66
CA TYR A 300 -15.44 -16.17 -8.18
C TYR A 300 -14.74 -17.25 -7.34
N THR A 301 -15.22 -17.44 -6.11
CA THR A 301 -14.77 -18.50 -5.21
C THR A 301 -15.64 -19.75 -5.35
N PHE A 302 -15.04 -20.89 -5.69
CA PHE A 302 -15.71 -22.19 -5.74
C PHE A 302 -15.71 -22.85 -4.36
N GLU A 303 -16.56 -22.39 -3.45
CA GLU A 303 -16.58 -22.80 -2.03
C GLU A 303 -16.69 -24.33 -1.83
N ASN A 304 -17.40 -25.03 -2.71
CA ASN A 304 -17.67 -26.47 -2.62
C ASN A 304 -16.65 -27.36 -3.36
N VAL A 305 -15.57 -26.78 -3.89
CA VAL A 305 -14.47 -27.51 -4.54
C VAL A 305 -13.30 -27.59 -3.56
N LYS A 306 -12.54 -28.70 -3.57
CA LYS A 306 -11.38 -28.89 -2.69
C LYS A 306 -10.42 -27.69 -2.81
N PHE A 307 -10.01 -27.16 -1.66
CA PHE A 307 -9.17 -25.95 -1.51
C PHE A 307 -9.85 -24.63 -1.92
N SER A 308 -11.16 -24.65 -2.16
CA SER A 308 -11.99 -23.48 -2.45
C SER A 308 -11.35 -22.50 -3.44
N PRO A 309 -10.99 -22.94 -4.65
CA PRO A 309 -10.25 -22.11 -5.59
C PRO A 309 -11.02 -20.82 -5.90
N GLU A 310 -10.33 -19.70 -5.91
CA GLU A 310 -10.85 -18.40 -6.32
C GLU A 310 -10.19 -17.99 -7.63
N ILE A 311 -10.97 -17.92 -8.70
CA ILE A 311 -10.50 -17.51 -10.02
C ILE A 311 -10.84 -16.05 -10.20
N GLY A 312 -9.86 -15.23 -10.56
CA GLY A 312 -10.00 -13.79 -10.74
C GLY A 312 -9.39 -13.29 -12.04
N LEU A 313 -9.85 -12.13 -12.46
CA LEU A 313 -9.26 -11.34 -13.54
C LEU A 313 -9.17 -9.89 -13.07
N LYS A 314 -7.94 -9.36 -13.10
CA LYS A 314 -7.64 -7.94 -12.98
C LYS A 314 -7.23 -7.45 -14.37
N THR A 315 -7.62 -6.23 -14.72
CA THR A 315 -7.20 -5.59 -15.98
C THR A 315 -7.36 -4.11 -15.85
N GLU A 316 -6.35 -3.38 -16.31
CA GLU A 316 -6.37 -1.94 -16.30
C GLU A 316 -5.96 -1.33 -17.64
N ILE A 317 -6.48 -0.14 -17.87
CA ILE A 317 -6.03 0.77 -18.92
C ILE A 317 -5.72 2.11 -18.25
N ILE A 318 -4.50 2.58 -18.49
CA ILE A 318 -3.92 3.73 -17.82
C ILE A 318 -3.32 4.61 -18.90
N SER A 319 -3.80 5.84 -19.00
CA SER A 319 -3.43 6.73 -20.10
C SER A 319 -1.94 7.07 -20.12
N GLY A 320 -1.39 7.15 -21.32
CA GLY A 320 -0.09 7.74 -21.62
C GLY A 320 -0.22 8.91 -22.60
N ASP A 321 0.86 9.69 -22.71
CA ASP A 321 0.95 10.84 -23.59
C ASP A 321 0.99 10.44 -25.08
N LYS A 322 0.08 10.97 -25.89
CA LYS A 322 -0.03 10.57 -27.30
C LYS A 322 0.97 11.28 -28.20
N ASN A 323 1.21 12.57 -27.95
CA ASN A 323 2.05 13.41 -28.80
C ASN A 323 2.97 14.29 -27.96
N SER A 324 4.27 14.09 -28.12
CA SER A 324 5.26 14.95 -27.47
C SER A 324 5.21 16.38 -28.05
N GLY A 325 5.26 17.37 -27.15
CA GLY A 325 5.39 18.79 -27.49
C GLY A 325 4.10 19.50 -27.92
N ASP A 326 2.93 18.87 -27.81
CA ASP A 326 1.64 19.44 -28.26
C ASP A 326 0.96 20.38 -27.24
N GLY A 327 1.60 20.60 -26.08
CA GLY A 327 1.06 21.43 -25.00
C GLY A 327 0.13 20.67 -24.03
N HIS A 328 -0.06 19.37 -24.22
CA HIS A 328 -0.79 18.50 -23.31
C HIS A 328 0.16 17.55 -22.56
N LEU A 329 -0.37 16.96 -21.48
CA LEU A 329 0.21 15.80 -20.79
C LEU A 329 -0.92 14.84 -20.44
N GLU A 330 -0.96 13.68 -21.10
CA GLU A 330 -1.99 12.67 -20.90
C GLU A 330 -1.49 11.48 -20.05
N THR A 331 -0.22 11.51 -19.60
CA THR A 331 0.33 10.53 -18.67
C THR A 331 -0.40 10.59 -17.33
N PHE A 332 -0.97 9.44 -16.94
CA PHE A 332 -1.59 9.26 -15.63
C PHE A 332 -0.55 9.34 -14.50
N ASN A 333 -0.95 9.87 -13.35
CA ASN A 333 -0.13 9.91 -12.15
C ASN A 333 -0.90 9.21 -11.01
N PRO A 334 -0.41 8.08 -10.46
CA PRO A 334 -1.09 7.32 -9.40
C PRO A 334 -1.01 7.96 -8.01
N LEU A 335 -0.43 9.17 -7.89
CA LEU A 335 -0.31 9.92 -6.64
C LEU A 335 0.61 9.21 -5.63
N TYR A 336 0.04 8.44 -4.68
CA TYR A 336 0.75 7.75 -3.61
C TYR A 336 0.33 6.27 -3.54
N PRO A 337 0.63 5.46 -4.57
CA PRO A 337 0.21 4.06 -4.64
C PRO A 337 0.96 3.18 -3.63
N ARG A 338 0.48 1.93 -3.47
CA ARG A 338 1.05 0.92 -2.55
C ARG A 338 2.49 0.47 -2.84
N GLY A 339 3.11 0.90 -3.93
CA GLY A 339 4.42 0.46 -4.40
C GLY A 339 4.35 -0.91 -5.07
N ALA A 340 3.98 -1.95 -4.32
CA ALA A 340 3.74 -3.31 -4.83
C ALA A 340 2.43 -3.40 -5.64
N TYR A 341 2.37 -2.71 -6.77
CA TYR A 341 1.15 -2.53 -7.55
C TYR A 341 0.78 -3.80 -8.33
N PHE A 342 1.74 -4.36 -9.05
CA PHE A 342 1.58 -5.59 -9.85
C PHE A 342 2.35 -6.79 -9.29
N GLY A 343 2.93 -6.65 -8.09
CA GLY A 343 3.78 -7.65 -7.43
C GLY A 343 4.72 -6.98 -6.44
N LEU A 344 5.35 -7.74 -5.53
CA LEU A 344 6.15 -7.17 -4.43
C LEU A 344 7.34 -6.35 -4.90
N VAL A 345 8.06 -6.81 -5.92
CA VAL A 345 9.26 -6.13 -6.44
C VAL A 345 8.95 -4.82 -7.15
N ALA A 346 7.69 -4.61 -7.57
CA ALA A 346 7.22 -3.29 -7.96
C ALA A 346 8.01 -2.66 -9.14
N LEU A 347 8.39 -3.47 -10.15
CA LEU A 347 9.19 -3.01 -11.30
C LEU A 347 8.47 -1.96 -12.15
N ILE A 348 7.18 -2.18 -12.41
CA ILE A 348 6.37 -1.37 -13.33
C ILE A 348 5.34 -0.58 -12.53
N GLY A 349 5.26 0.72 -12.79
CA GLY A 349 4.27 1.63 -12.24
C GLY A 349 3.03 1.75 -13.13
N PRO A 350 1.88 2.11 -12.55
CA PRO A 350 0.64 2.28 -13.30
C PRO A 350 0.64 3.63 -14.02
N SER A 351 1.34 3.75 -15.15
CA SER A 351 1.34 4.93 -16.03
C SER A 351 1.67 4.51 -17.45
N ASN A 352 0.92 5.02 -18.44
CA ASN A 352 1.04 4.60 -19.84
C ASN A 352 0.99 3.06 -20.01
N LEU A 353 0.00 2.40 -19.43
CA LEU A 353 -0.02 0.94 -19.31
C LEU A 353 -1.40 0.35 -19.64
N ILE A 354 -1.39 -0.81 -20.28
CA ILE A 354 -2.53 -1.73 -20.40
C ILE A 354 -2.06 -3.07 -19.87
N ASP A 355 -2.87 -3.72 -19.05
CA ASP A 355 -2.56 -5.04 -18.53
C ASP A 355 -3.75 -6.02 -18.55
N ILE A 356 -3.40 -7.30 -18.58
CA ILE A 356 -4.32 -8.42 -18.39
C ILE A 356 -3.70 -9.36 -17.36
N HIS A 357 -4.37 -9.51 -16.23
CA HIS A 357 -3.83 -10.13 -15.04
C HIS A 357 -4.81 -11.17 -14.47
N PRO A 358 -4.94 -12.35 -15.09
CA PRO A 358 -5.62 -13.51 -14.49
C PRO A 358 -4.93 -13.97 -13.21
N SER A 359 -5.74 -14.45 -12.27
CA SER A 359 -5.27 -14.94 -10.97
C SER A 359 -6.04 -16.17 -10.53
N ILE A 360 -5.38 -17.06 -9.78
CA ILE A 360 -6.03 -18.15 -9.06
C ILE A 360 -5.47 -18.26 -7.64
N ASN A 361 -6.36 -18.31 -6.64
CA ASN A 361 -5.99 -18.49 -5.24
C ASN A 361 -6.59 -19.78 -4.69
N PHE A 362 -5.87 -20.45 -3.79
CA PHE A 362 -6.27 -21.69 -3.13
C PHE A 362 -6.13 -21.55 -1.61
N SER A 363 -7.17 -21.95 -0.88
CA SER A 363 -7.14 -22.15 0.56
C SER A 363 -6.77 -23.59 0.87
N LEU A 364 -5.47 -23.89 0.90
CA LEU A 364 -4.96 -25.27 1.09
C LEU A 364 -5.32 -25.81 2.48
N THR A 365 -5.20 -24.97 3.50
CA THR A 365 -5.67 -25.20 4.88
C THR A 365 -6.13 -23.87 5.49
N GLU A 366 -6.65 -23.88 6.72
CA GLU A 366 -6.96 -22.63 7.46
C GLU A 366 -5.72 -21.72 7.70
N LYS A 367 -4.52 -22.28 7.60
CA LYS A 367 -3.26 -21.58 7.85
C LYS A 367 -2.39 -21.38 6.61
N LEU A 368 -2.73 -22.02 5.49
CA LEU A 368 -1.88 -22.08 4.31
C LEU A 368 -2.69 -21.70 3.06
N GLY A 369 -2.31 -20.60 2.43
CA GLY A 369 -2.84 -20.14 1.15
C GLY A 369 -1.77 -20.21 0.05
N LEU A 370 -2.21 -20.47 -1.17
CA LEU A 370 -1.37 -20.42 -2.37
C LEU A 370 -2.08 -19.54 -3.41
N GLY A 371 -1.42 -18.49 -3.87
CA GLY A 371 -1.85 -17.68 -5.00
C GLY A 371 -0.89 -17.81 -6.19
N ILE A 372 -1.46 -17.72 -7.39
CA ILE A 372 -0.73 -17.65 -8.65
C ILE A 372 -1.40 -16.56 -9.48
N ASP A 373 -0.59 -15.62 -9.96
CA ASP A 373 -1.02 -14.54 -10.84
C ASP A 373 -0.16 -14.56 -12.12
N TYR A 374 -0.76 -14.22 -13.26
CA TYR A 374 -0.02 -14.04 -14.51
C TYR A 374 -0.41 -12.70 -15.12
N ASP A 375 0.52 -11.77 -15.22
CA ASP A 375 0.30 -10.41 -15.72
C ASP A 375 0.97 -10.22 -17.09
N ILE A 376 0.35 -9.45 -17.97
CA ILE A 376 0.82 -9.20 -19.34
C ILE A 376 0.69 -7.71 -19.62
N PHE A 377 1.81 -7.07 -19.96
CA PHE A 377 1.94 -5.62 -19.98
C PHE A 377 2.18 -5.07 -21.38
N TRP A 378 1.45 -4.03 -21.72
CA TRP A 378 1.65 -3.22 -22.92
C TRP A 378 1.68 -1.74 -22.56
N ARG A 379 2.45 -0.95 -23.30
CA ARG A 379 2.31 0.51 -23.22
C ARG A 379 0.97 0.93 -23.81
N GLN A 380 0.25 1.86 -23.17
CA GLN A 380 -1.02 2.37 -23.70
C GLN A 380 -0.81 3.24 -24.95
N THR A 381 0.31 3.96 -25.00
CA THR A 381 0.82 4.74 -26.12
C THR A 381 2.31 4.42 -26.32
N ILE A 382 2.77 4.40 -27.58
CA ILE A 382 4.19 4.18 -27.88
C ILE A 382 5.01 5.47 -27.75
N SER A 383 4.35 6.63 -27.78
CA SER A 383 5.00 7.95 -27.70
C SER A 383 5.42 8.36 -26.29
N ASP A 384 4.93 7.67 -25.27
CA ASP A 384 5.25 7.93 -23.85
C ASP A 384 6.06 6.77 -23.26
N GLY A 385 6.75 7.07 -22.16
CA GLY A 385 7.68 6.16 -21.51
C GLY A 385 7.02 5.07 -20.66
N LEU A 386 7.88 4.23 -20.10
CA LEU A 386 7.55 3.29 -19.02
C LEU A 386 8.02 3.89 -17.70
N TYR A 387 7.19 3.80 -16.68
CA TYR A 387 7.44 4.42 -15.37
C TYR A 387 7.49 3.37 -14.26
N ALA A 388 8.23 3.66 -13.19
CA ALA A 388 8.17 2.93 -11.93
C ALA A 388 7.01 3.43 -11.06
N PRO A 389 6.59 2.70 -10.00
CA PRO A 389 5.45 3.07 -9.15
C PRO A 389 5.56 4.42 -8.45
N ASN A 390 6.78 4.96 -8.30
CA ASN A 390 7.05 6.29 -7.74
C ASN A 390 7.05 7.42 -8.80
N MET A 391 6.61 7.13 -10.04
CA MET A 391 6.68 8.03 -11.20
C MET A 391 8.09 8.34 -11.72
N GLN A 392 9.10 7.56 -11.35
CA GLN A 392 10.38 7.64 -12.03
C GLN A 392 10.24 7.10 -13.46
N LEU A 393 10.67 7.88 -14.45
CA LEU A 393 10.81 7.41 -15.83
C LEU A 393 11.90 6.34 -15.88
N LEU A 394 11.55 5.12 -16.30
CA LEU A 394 12.48 4.01 -16.49
C LEU A 394 13.08 4.07 -17.89
N TYR A 395 12.21 4.11 -18.90
CA TYR A 395 12.59 4.21 -20.31
C TYR A 395 11.69 5.21 -21.01
N SER A 396 12.29 6.08 -21.82
CA SER A 396 11.57 7.01 -22.68
C SER A 396 10.87 6.28 -23.83
N GLY A 397 9.71 6.80 -24.28
CA GLY A 397 9.01 6.35 -25.47
C GLY A 397 9.50 7.00 -26.77
N LYS A 398 10.38 8.01 -26.69
CA LYS A 398 10.96 8.67 -27.86
C LYS A 398 11.81 7.70 -28.69
N ASP A 399 11.65 7.77 -30.00
CA ASP A 399 12.36 6.95 -30.98
C ASP A 399 12.14 5.44 -30.80
N THR A 400 10.99 5.04 -30.26
CA THR A 400 10.61 3.63 -30.05
C THR A 400 9.40 3.25 -30.91
N THR A 401 9.28 1.96 -31.20
CA THR A 401 8.18 1.41 -32.02
C THR A 401 7.41 0.31 -31.31
N GLU A 402 7.99 -0.29 -30.27
CA GLU A 402 7.46 -1.50 -29.66
C GLU A 402 6.51 -1.22 -28.49
N ARG A 403 5.37 -1.93 -28.45
CA ARG A 403 4.37 -1.73 -27.40
C ARG A 403 4.50 -2.72 -26.24
N PHE A 404 4.90 -3.95 -26.53
CA PHE A 404 4.82 -5.06 -25.58
C PHE A 404 5.98 -4.98 -24.57
N VAL A 405 5.63 -4.76 -23.30
CA VAL A 405 6.62 -4.60 -22.22
C VAL A 405 7.10 -5.95 -21.73
N GLY A 406 6.19 -6.91 -21.55
CA GLY A 406 6.53 -8.26 -21.12
C GLY A 406 5.38 -8.97 -20.42
N SER A 407 5.66 -10.12 -19.83
CA SER A 407 4.71 -10.85 -19.00
C SER A 407 5.37 -11.37 -17.73
N GLN A 408 4.59 -11.56 -16.68
CA GLN A 408 5.07 -11.90 -15.35
C GLN A 408 4.23 -13.01 -14.74
N LEU A 409 4.87 -14.10 -14.33
CA LEU A 409 4.25 -15.14 -13.50
C LEU A 409 4.67 -14.92 -12.05
N ILE A 410 3.70 -14.82 -11.14
CA ILE A 410 3.92 -14.66 -9.71
C ILE A 410 3.27 -15.83 -8.98
N SER A 411 3.94 -16.32 -7.93
CA SER A 411 3.38 -17.25 -6.97
C SER A 411 3.62 -16.71 -5.56
N ASN A 412 2.59 -16.74 -4.71
CA ASN A 412 2.67 -16.43 -3.29
C ASN A 412 2.21 -17.62 -2.44
N LEU A 413 2.99 -17.97 -1.43
CA LEU A 413 2.65 -18.97 -0.42
C LEU A 413 2.58 -18.28 0.93
N ASP A 414 1.38 -18.19 1.49
CA ASP A 414 1.09 -17.51 2.74
C ASP A 414 0.84 -18.53 3.86
N TYR A 415 1.65 -18.48 4.91
CA TYR A 415 1.55 -19.38 6.06
C TYR A 415 1.36 -18.59 7.37
N SER A 416 0.18 -18.73 7.98
CA SER A 416 -0.14 -18.18 9.30
C SER A 416 0.19 -19.19 10.39
N MET A 417 1.35 -19.07 11.02
CA MET A 417 1.80 -20.00 12.06
C MET A 417 0.88 -19.92 13.29
N ASN A 418 0.59 -18.70 13.73
CA ASN A 418 -0.37 -18.34 14.77
C ASN A 418 -0.91 -16.92 14.51
N ASP A 419 -1.70 -16.37 15.44
CA ASP A 419 -2.34 -15.05 15.24
C ASP A 419 -1.34 -13.88 15.24
N PHE A 420 -0.09 -14.09 15.68
CA PHE A 420 0.96 -13.07 15.80
C PHE A 420 2.07 -13.19 14.75
N LEU A 421 2.31 -14.39 14.21
CA LEU A 421 3.45 -14.69 13.33
C LEU A 421 2.98 -15.32 12.02
N SER A 422 3.35 -14.68 10.91
CA SER A 422 3.10 -15.17 9.55
C SER A 422 4.38 -15.18 8.71
N PHE A 423 4.37 -16.05 7.70
CA PHE A 423 5.42 -16.16 6.69
C PHE A 423 4.79 -16.05 5.30
N THR A 424 5.44 -15.33 4.39
CA THR A 424 5.05 -15.25 2.99
C THR A 424 6.28 -15.52 2.13
N LEU A 425 6.20 -16.50 1.23
CA LEU A 425 7.17 -16.69 0.16
C LEU A 425 6.53 -16.20 -1.14
N GLU A 426 7.10 -15.19 -1.76
CA GLU A 426 6.71 -14.73 -3.08
C GLU A 426 7.84 -14.99 -4.07
N THR A 427 7.50 -15.48 -5.26
CA THR A 427 8.45 -15.66 -6.36
C THR A 427 7.84 -15.08 -7.63
N GLY A 428 8.64 -14.41 -8.46
CA GLY A 428 8.20 -13.94 -9.75
C GLY A 428 9.22 -14.20 -10.85
N TRP A 429 8.71 -14.57 -12.03
CA TRP A 429 9.47 -14.65 -13.27
C TRP A 429 8.86 -13.68 -14.28
N PHE A 430 9.66 -12.76 -14.80
CA PHE A 430 9.26 -11.78 -15.80
C PHE A 430 9.98 -12.06 -17.12
N ASN A 431 9.22 -12.31 -18.18
CA ASN A 431 9.72 -12.42 -19.53
C ASN A 431 9.73 -11.05 -20.22
N ALA A 432 10.93 -10.59 -20.62
CA ALA A 432 11.08 -9.29 -21.24
C ALA A 432 10.48 -9.26 -22.66
N GLY A 433 9.57 -8.32 -22.89
CA GLY A 433 8.90 -8.07 -24.16
C GLY A 433 9.78 -7.34 -25.18
N SER A 434 9.21 -7.05 -26.34
CA SER A 434 9.93 -6.39 -27.44
C SER A 434 10.36 -4.96 -27.08
N PHE A 435 9.55 -4.23 -26.30
CA PHE A 435 9.90 -2.88 -25.87
C PHE A 435 11.16 -2.85 -25.00
N LEU A 436 11.25 -3.70 -23.98
CA LEU A 436 12.43 -3.75 -23.10
C LEU A 436 13.71 -4.18 -23.84
N LYS A 437 13.57 -4.97 -24.91
CA LYS A 437 14.67 -5.35 -25.80
C LYS A 437 15.05 -4.25 -26.79
N GLU A 438 14.13 -3.33 -27.10
CA GLU A 438 14.38 -2.16 -27.95
C GLU A 438 15.15 -1.07 -27.18
N VAL A 439 14.81 -0.85 -25.90
CA VAL A 439 15.31 0.28 -25.11
C VAL A 439 16.43 -0.05 -24.11
N GLY A 440 16.72 -1.34 -23.88
CA GLY A 440 17.70 -1.78 -22.90
C GLY A 440 18.21 -3.20 -23.21
N THR A 441 18.79 -3.85 -22.20
CA THR A 441 19.34 -5.21 -22.35
C THR A 441 18.23 -6.24 -22.58
N GLY A 442 17.04 -6.01 -22.01
CA GLY A 442 15.85 -6.83 -22.24
C GLY A 442 16.00 -8.29 -21.80
N LYS A 443 16.69 -8.53 -20.68
CA LYS A 443 16.79 -9.87 -20.08
C LYS A 443 15.55 -10.20 -19.26
N ASP A 444 15.26 -11.49 -19.17
CA ASP A 444 14.25 -12.00 -18.26
C ASP A 444 14.69 -11.77 -16.81
N TYR A 445 13.74 -11.40 -15.97
CA TYR A 445 13.99 -11.05 -14.58
C TYR A 445 13.40 -12.11 -13.65
N PHE A 446 14.13 -12.48 -12.60
CA PHE A 446 13.62 -13.35 -11.55
C PHE A 446 13.73 -12.66 -10.20
N TYR A 447 12.75 -12.89 -9.34
CA TYR A 447 12.87 -12.59 -7.93
C TYR A 447 12.25 -13.65 -7.03
N ALA A 448 12.77 -13.70 -5.81
CA ALA A 448 12.15 -14.40 -4.70
C ALA A 448 12.27 -13.56 -3.43
N ALA A 449 11.21 -13.50 -2.64
CA ALA A 449 11.18 -12.81 -1.37
C ALA A 449 10.56 -13.70 -0.29
N LEU A 450 11.30 -13.92 0.79
CA LEU A 450 10.81 -14.58 1.98
C LEU A 450 10.59 -13.53 3.08
N THR A 451 9.33 -13.35 3.47
CA THR A 451 8.92 -12.42 4.51
C THR A 451 8.49 -13.17 5.76
N ALA A 452 9.01 -12.80 6.92
CA ALA A 452 8.48 -13.15 8.23
C ALA A 452 7.92 -11.88 8.88
N GLN A 453 6.69 -11.94 9.38
CA GLN A 453 6.03 -10.78 10.00
C GLN A 453 5.47 -11.19 11.36
N PHE A 454 5.93 -10.50 12.41
CA PHE A 454 5.43 -10.60 13.77
C PHE A 454 4.67 -9.33 14.13
N LYS A 455 3.47 -9.45 14.67
CA LYS A 455 2.64 -8.34 15.15
C LYS A 455 2.17 -8.63 16.56
N PHE A 456 2.09 -7.60 17.39
CA PHE A 456 1.59 -7.68 18.75
C PHE A 456 1.06 -6.34 19.23
#